data_AF-A0A6A6ETB7-F1
#
_entry.id   AF-A0A6A6ETB7-F1
#
_cell.length_a   1.000
_cell.length_b   1.000
_cell.length_c   1.000
_cell.angle_alpha   90.00
_cell.angle_beta   90.00
_cell.angle_gamma   90.00
#
_symmetry.space_group_name_H-M   'P 1'
#
loop_
_entity.id
_entity.type
_entity.pdbx_description
1 polymer ?
#
loop_
_entity_poly.entity_id
_entity_poly.type
_entity_poly.pdbx_seq_one_letter_code
_entity_poly.pdbx_strand_id
1 'polypeptide(L)' 'MLADYIASLFSTPAMFMQINGLYMVDYKASALRFGVIIGGETFFVNEADLVNQTGLNMCILAIQRQRGGYVVLGIAF' A
#
# COMPACT_ATOMS: atom_id res chain seq x y z
N MET A 1 6.19 -5.73 -10.25
CA MET A 1 4.72 -5.58 -10.26
C MET A 1 4.33 -4.23 -9.66
N LEU A 2 3.11 -3.73 -9.89
CA LEU A 2 2.64 -2.44 -9.34
C LEU A 2 2.80 -2.35 -7.82
N ALA A 3 2.47 -3.43 -7.09
CA ALA A 3 2.65 -3.49 -5.65
C ALA A 3 4.11 -3.31 -5.20
N ASP A 4 5.08 -3.88 -5.94
CA ASP A 4 6.51 -3.72 -5.63
C ASP A 4 6.97 -2.28 -5.87
N TYR A 5 6.47 -1.65 -6.94
CA TYR A 5 6.74 -0.25 -7.24
C TYR A 5 6.20 0.65 -6.13
N ILE A 6 4.93 0.46 -5.75
CA ILE A 6 4.30 1.25 -4.69
C ILE A 6 5.01 1.05 -3.34
N ALA A 7 5.36 -0.20 -3.00
CA ALA A 7 6.12 -0.52 -1.80
C ALA A 7 7.47 0.24 -1.72
N SER A 8 8.11 0.49 -2.87
CA SER A 8 9.38 1.21 -2.95
C SER A 8 9.28 2.74 -2.80
N LEU A 9 8.06 3.30 -2.91
CA LEU A 9 7.83 4.74 -2.91
C LEU A 9 7.61 5.35 -1.52
N PHE A 10 7.62 4.53 -0.47
CA PHE A 10 7.58 5.02 0.90
C PHE A 10 8.94 5.61 1.30
N SER A 11 8.96 6.59 2.22
CA SER A 11 10.20 7.18 2.73
C SER A 11 11.12 6.14 3.37
N THR A 12 10.53 5.16 4.06
CA THR A 12 11.15 3.87 4.36
C THR A 12 10.44 2.79 3.54
N PRO A 13 11.12 2.14 2.57
CA PRO A 13 10.48 1.16 1.69
C PRO A 13 9.80 0.02 2.44
N ALA A 14 8.61 -0.37 1.97
CA ALA A 14 7.90 -1.52 2.51
C ALA A 14 8.60 -2.83 2.08
N MET A 15 8.76 -3.75 3.03
CA MET A 15 9.42 -5.04 2.83
C MET A 15 8.40 -6.16 2.68
N PHE A 16 8.58 -7.00 1.67
CA PHE A 16 7.76 -8.20 1.50
C PHE A 16 8.21 -9.30 2.47
N MET A 17 7.35 -9.68 3.40
CA MET A 17 7.60 -10.78 4.32
C MET A 17 7.04 -12.09 3.74
N GLN A 18 7.92 -13.04 3.44
CA GLN A 18 7.50 -14.32 2.84
C GLN A 18 6.63 -15.17 3.78
N ILE A 19 6.82 -15.06 5.10
CA ILE A 19 6.13 -15.87 6.11
C ILE A 19 4.61 -15.66 6.11
N ASN A 20 4.16 -14.42 5.91
CA ASN A 20 2.74 -14.06 5.88
C ASN A 20 2.29 -13.61 4.47
N GLY A 21 3.22 -13.45 3.53
CA GLY A 21 2.94 -13.00 2.17
C GLY A 21 2.51 -11.54 2.10
N LEU A 22 2.88 -10.71 3.09
CA LEU A 22 2.46 -9.32 3.21
C LEU A 22 3.63 -8.36 3.06
N TYR A 23 3.35 -7.22 2.45
CA TYR A 23 4.18 -6.03 2.59
C TYR A 23 4.00 -5.38 3.96
N MET A 24 5.10 -5.24 4.69
CA MET A 24 5.15 -4.51 5.95
C MET A 24 6.02 -3.25 5.82
N VAL A 25 5.60 -2.18 6.45
CA VAL A 25 6.25 -0.86 6.40
C VAL A 25 6.39 -0.31 7.81
N ASP A 26 7.41 0.50 8.08
CA ASP A 26 7.52 1.23 9.34
C ASP A 26 6.33 2.18 9.50
N TYR A 27 5.73 2.25 10.68
CA TYR A 27 4.58 3.12 10.94
C TYR A 27 4.87 4.62 10.76
N LYS A 28 6.14 5.03 10.85
CA LYS A 28 6.62 6.39 10.60
C LYS A 28 6.98 6.64 9.14
N ALA A 29 6.97 5.60 8.31
CA ALA A 29 7.21 5.76 6.88
C ALA A 29 6.06 6.57 6.28
N SER A 30 6.42 7.54 5.46
CA SER A 30 5.46 8.34 4.73
C SER A 30 5.33 7.89 3.29
N ALA A 31 4.11 7.83 2.78
CA ALA A 31 3.82 7.45 1.41
C ALA A 31 3.78 8.69 0.49
N LEU A 32 4.19 8.51 -0.77
CA LEU A 32 3.83 9.46 -1.82
C LEU A 32 2.31 9.43 -2.06
N ARG A 33 1.70 10.59 -2.37
CA ARG A 33 0.28 10.64 -2.72
C ARG A 33 0.03 9.85 -4.01
N PHE A 34 -0.84 8.85 -3.93
CA PHE A 34 -1.27 8.09 -5.11
C PHE A 34 -2.57 8.69 -5.66
N GLY A 35 -2.57 8.98 -6.96
CA GLY A 35 -3.74 9.44 -7.69
C GLY A 35 -4.19 8.41 -8.71
N VAL A 36 -5.50 8.21 -8.83
CA VAL A 36 -6.12 7.40 -9.89
C VAL A 36 -6.99 8.31 -10.75
N ILE A 37 -6.85 8.20 -12.08
CA ILE A 37 -7.64 8.99 -13.01
C ILE A 37 -8.87 8.19 -13.44
N ILE A 38 -10.06 8.70 -13.16
CA ILE A 38 -11.35 8.08 -13.51
C ILE A 38 -12.21 9.15 -14.19
N GLY A 39 -12.58 8.92 -15.45
CA GLY A 39 -13.40 9.88 -16.21
C GLY A 39 -12.75 11.24 -16.43
N GLY A 40 -11.41 11.33 -16.40
CA GLY A 40 -10.65 12.58 -16.53
C GLY A 40 -10.37 13.31 -15.22
N GLU A 41 -11.01 12.89 -14.13
CA GLU A 41 -10.80 13.45 -12.79
C GLU A 41 -9.75 12.63 -12.02
N THR A 42 -8.96 13.29 -11.18
CA THR A 42 -7.94 12.62 -10.34
C THR A 42 -8.45 12.44 -8.92
N PHE A 43 -8.55 11.20 -8.48
CA PHE A 43 -8.90 10.81 -7.11
C PHE A 43 -7.63 10.44 -6.36
N PHE A 44 -7.33 11.17 -5.29
CA PHE A 44 -6.17 10.90 -4.46
C PHE A 44 -6.54 9.98 -3.30
N VAL A 45 -5.70 8.97 -3.07
CA VAL A 45 -5.79 8.09 -1.91
C VAL A 45 -5.11 8.78 -0.72
N ASN A 46 -5.78 8.82 0.43
CA ASN A 46 -5.17 9.34 1.65
C ASN A 46 -4.02 8.41 2.06
N GLU A 47 -2.95 8.99 2.58
CA GLU A 47 -1.82 8.22 3.08
C GLU A 47 -2.21 7.25 4.20
N ALA A 48 -3.13 7.67 5.07
CA ALA A 48 -3.68 6.81 6.12
C ALA A 48 -4.40 5.58 5.57
N ASP A 49 -4.97 5.68 4.36
CA ASP A 49 -5.72 4.60 3.72
C ASP A 49 -4.80 3.57 3.05
N LEU A 50 -3.52 3.90 2.87
CA LEU A 50 -2.54 3.00 2.25
C LEU A 50 -1.94 2.01 3.25
N VAL A 51 -2.17 2.19 4.54
CA VAL A 51 -1.51 1.43 5.60
C VAL A 51 -2.50 0.99 6.67
N ASN A 52 -2.45 -0.28 7.04
CA ASN A 52 -3.19 -0.81 8.17
C ASN A 52 -2.25 -0.92 9.37
N GLN A 53 -2.51 -0.17 10.44
CA GLN A 53 -1.66 -0.23 11.63
C GLN A 53 -1.73 -1.61 12.28
N THR A 54 -0.56 -2.20 12.50
CA THR A 54 -0.42 -3.31 13.43
C THR A 54 0.07 -2.73 14.74
N GLY A 55 -0.35 -3.24 15.89
CA GLY A 55 0.03 -2.69 17.20
C GLY A 55 1.54 -2.75 17.54
N LEU A 56 2.42 -3.01 16.58
CA LEU A 56 3.85 -3.32 16.74
C LEU A 56 4.74 -2.47 15.82
N ASN A 57 4.71 -1.12 15.92
CA ASN A 57 5.57 -0.18 15.15
C ASN A 57 5.65 -0.42 13.63
N MET A 58 4.75 -1.24 13.08
CA MET A 58 4.76 -1.69 11.71
C MET A 58 3.34 -1.59 11.20
N CYS A 59 3.18 -1.22 9.94
CA CYS A 59 1.91 -1.23 9.25
C CYS A 59 1.95 -2.25 8.10
N ILE A 60 0.80 -2.76 7.73
CA ILE A 60 0.62 -3.59 6.55
C ILE A 60 0.19 -2.70 5.40
N LEU A 61 0.90 -2.75 4.27
CA LEU A 61 0.51 -2.02 3.07
C LEU A 61 -0.86 -2.52 2.58
N ALA A 62 -1.79 -1.62 2.27
CA ALA A 62 -3.11 -1.99 1.75
C ALA A 62 -3.02 -2.63 0.35
N ILE A 63 -1.96 -2.32 -0.40
CA ILE A 63 -1.70 -2.85 -1.74
C ILE A 63 -0.73 -4.03 -1.65
N GLN A 64 -1.18 -5.21 -2.10
CA GLN A 64 -0.41 -6.45 -1.96
C GLN A 64 -0.08 -7.09 -3.32
N ARG A 65 0.91 -7.99 -3.34
CA ARG A 65 1.18 -8.80 -4.53
C ARG A 65 -0.05 -9.64 -4.85
N GLN A 66 -0.46 -9.60 -6.11
CA GLN A 66 -1.52 -10.45 -6.59
C GLN A 66 -0.97 -11.81 -7.03
N ARG A 67 -1.57 -12.89 -6.54
CA ARG A 67 -1.32 -14.26 -7.03
C ARG A 67 -2.29 -14.66 -8.16
N GLY A 68 -2.50 -13.79 -9.15
CA GLY A 68 -3.24 -14.11 -10.39
C GLY A 68 -4.78 -13.92 -10.41
N GLY A 69 -5.37 -13.14 -9.50
CA GLY A 69 -6.82 -12.83 -9.46
C GLY A 69 -7.23 -11.50 -10.14
N TYR A 70 -8.40 -10.95 -9.80
CA TYR A 70 -8.79 -9.57 -10.16
C TYR A 70 -8.24 -8.55 -9.14
N VAL A 71 -7.78 -7.40 -9.62
CA VAL A 71 -7.26 -6.32 -8.75
C VAL A 71 -8.46 -5.55 -8.24
N VAL A 72 -8.80 -5.75 -6.96
CA VAL A 72 -9.93 -5.09 -6.31
C VAL A 72 -9.38 -3.88 -5.56
N LEU A 73 -9.91 -2.68 -5.84
CA LEU A 73 -9.79 -1.54 -4.95
C LEU A 73 -10.71 -1.81 -3.75
N GLY A 74 -10.13 -2.42 -2.72
CA GLY A 74 -10.79 -2.63 -1.43
C GLY A 74 -10.91 -1.33 -0.66
N ILE A 75 -11.86 -1.29 0.26
CA ILE A 75 -12.13 -0.14 1.10
C ILE A 75 -11.09 -0.03 2.22
N ALA A 76 -10.23 0.97 2.12
CA ALA A 76 -9.64 1.60 3.29
C ALA A 76 -10.64 2.69 3.74
N PHE A 77 -11.31 2.44 4.86
CA PHE A 77 -12.17 3.40 5.55
C PHE A 77 -11.76 3.41 7.02
#